data_AF-A0A182WCP6-F1
#
_entry.id   AF-A0A182WCP6-F1
#
_cell.length_a   1.000
_cell.length_b   1.000
_cell.length_c   1.000
_cell.angle_alpha   90.00
_cell.angle_beta   90.00
_cell.angle_gamma   90.00
#
_symmetry.space_group_name_H-M   'P 1'
#
loop_
_entity.id
_entity.type
_entity.pdbx_description
1 polymer ?
#
loop_
_entity_poly.entity_id
_entity_poly.type
_entity_poly.pdbx_seq_one_letter_code
_entity_poly.pdbx_strand_id
1 'polypeptide(L)'
;MAMKLLPNSTLALRKFNKYLRKNVKDQSASILRLWTTQCEFLFAQQLRRSQQIFAHYAKIWEERALRELLRRFRGQVQRHAKGFILSSATLLTFDWERERIELASVEDHMDDFQFLERLQMETIYCKRCEKRKLIDCRVEGVHYCCCPKNVTEMLSAEPNVYTAWEPYIEQKRMITWRQEIKPGLFAYKVYVEYPDVTAEDFLHVQIDVEYRKKWDNTAVNLEVIDEDTAKGSNSHIIYWEALWPKLFANRDYVYNRRFFIDRSRRVIMIVNKSVQHPKCPAKPHTQRVHEYWSYMVIKPTTAFNKPGVSFVLTYFDNPGLSIPKYITTWVAKKQMPDFLRQLHQATVNYAKAKRQNETRIIEFWDKHKDPGFEYPPDTLLGYSTEDFNEAQKQEEESSLQQVNRNYVEAKSTSNALASPSTKPNGEPVPQNEKGNHPCNGTVEPSDSQPEESTPVKQSSWWSYLYSYIYFV
;
A
#
# COMPACT_ATOMS: atom_id res chain seq x y z
N MET A 1 30.99 52.79 18.43
CA MET A 1 30.16 52.97 19.65
C MET A 1 28.85 52.24 19.42
N ALA A 2 28.40 51.36 20.31
CA ALA A 2 27.22 50.50 20.08
C ALA A 2 26.02 50.95 20.91
N MET A 3 24.82 50.96 20.32
CA MET A 3 23.57 51.20 21.01
C MET A 3 22.65 49.99 20.84
N LYS A 4 22.13 49.45 21.95
CA LYS A 4 21.51 48.12 21.99
C LYS A 4 20.00 48.18 21.76
N LEU A 5 19.46 47.25 20.98
CA LEU A 5 18.03 47.06 20.78
C LEU A 5 17.37 46.35 22.00
N LEU A 6 16.08 46.63 22.22
CA LEU A 6 15.31 46.22 23.40
C LEU A 6 14.73 44.79 23.28
N PRO A 7 14.94 43.90 24.27
CA PRO A 7 14.31 42.58 24.31
C PRO A 7 13.20 42.51 25.38
N ASN A 8 11.91 42.44 24.99
CA ASN A 8 10.81 42.27 25.99
C ASN A 8 9.49 41.61 25.51
N SER A 9 9.27 41.40 24.21
CA SER A 9 7.98 40.94 23.66
C SER A 9 7.57 39.52 24.10
N THR A 10 8.53 38.60 24.19
CA THR A 10 8.27 37.16 24.45
C THR A 10 7.84 36.87 25.89
N LEU A 11 8.28 37.69 26.86
CA LEU A 11 7.96 37.50 28.28
C LEU A 11 6.50 37.91 28.58
N ALA A 12 6.02 38.98 27.94
CA ALA A 12 4.65 39.46 28.08
C ALA A 12 3.63 38.42 27.57
N LEU A 13 3.85 37.88 26.37
CA LEU A 13 3.01 36.82 25.79
C LEU A 13 2.95 35.57 26.68
N ARG A 14 4.07 35.14 27.28
CA ARG A 14 4.09 34.02 28.23
C ARG A 14 3.30 34.31 29.50
N LYS A 15 3.38 35.53 30.05
CA LYS A 15 2.56 35.94 31.20
C LYS A 15 1.06 35.99 30.85
N PHE A 16 0.70 36.57 29.70
CA PHE A 16 -0.68 36.66 29.24
C PHE A 16 -1.31 35.28 28.99
N ASN A 17 -0.61 34.35 28.33
CA ASN A 17 -1.08 32.98 28.16
C ASN A 17 -1.26 32.24 29.51
N LYS A 18 -0.35 32.44 30.47
CA LYS A 18 -0.47 31.83 31.81
C LYS A 18 -1.62 32.43 32.62
N TYR A 19 -1.91 33.72 32.44
CA TYR A 19 -3.07 34.40 33.02
C TYR A 19 -4.38 33.88 32.40
N LEU A 20 -4.49 33.82 31.07
CA LEU A 20 -5.64 33.23 30.36
C LEU A 20 -5.90 31.78 30.79
N ARG A 21 -4.87 30.91 30.80
CA ARG A 21 -5.03 29.51 31.23
C ARG A 21 -5.52 29.38 32.68
N LYS A 22 -5.10 30.28 33.57
CA LYS A 22 -5.59 30.30 34.95
C LYS A 22 -7.04 30.80 35.02
N ASN A 23 -7.34 31.95 34.41
CA ASN A 23 -8.68 32.55 34.46
C ASN A 23 -9.74 31.65 33.80
N VAL A 24 -9.42 31.00 32.66
CA VAL A 24 -10.31 30.03 32.01
C VAL A 24 -10.50 28.76 32.87
N LYS A 25 -9.46 28.30 33.59
CA LYS A 25 -9.60 27.17 34.52
C LYS A 25 -10.48 27.54 35.71
N ASP A 26 -10.21 28.69 36.34
CA ASP A 26 -10.88 29.13 37.57
C ASP A 26 -12.33 29.59 37.31
N GLN A 27 -12.65 30.08 36.10
CA GLN A 27 -14.01 30.41 35.67
C GLN A 27 -14.74 29.28 34.90
N SER A 28 -14.10 28.14 34.65
CA SER A 28 -14.64 27.04 33.82
C SER A 28 -16.04 26.59 34.24
N ALA A 29 -16.27 26.40 35.55
CA ALA A 29 -17.57 26.01 36.10
C ALA A 29 -18.67 27.07 35.88
N SER A 30 -18.30 28.36 35.95
CA SER A 30 -19.22 29.48 35.72
C SER A 30 -19.58 29.59 34.24
N ILE A 31 -18.60 29.41 33.34
CA ILE A 31 -18.80 29.39 31.89
C ILE A 31 -19.68 28.20 31.51
N LEU A 32 -19.40 27.00 32.01
CA LEU A 32 -20.23 25.82 31.78
C LEU A 32 -21.67 26.00 32.26
N ARG A 33 -21.89 26.65 33.42
CA ARG A 33 -23.25 27.00 33.90
C ARG A 33 -23.98 27.97 32.96
N LEU A 34 -23.30 29.01 32.48
CA LEU A 34 -23.85 29.94 31.48
C LEU A 34 -24.21 29.21 30.17
N TRP A 35 -23.36 28.30 29.72
CA TRP A 35 -23.65 27.46 28.55
C TRP A 35 -24.84 26.53 28.77
N THR A 36 -24.95 25.86 29.94
CA THR A 36 -26.14 25.03 30.23
C THR A 36 -27.42 25.86 30.23
N THR A 37 -27.44 27.05 30.85
CA THR A 37 -28.63 27.91 30.87
C THR A 37 -28.99 28.47 29.48
N GLN A 38 -28.00 28.75 28.63
CA GLN A 38 -28.27 29.13 27.23
C GLN A 38 -28.78 27.93 26.39
N CYS A 39 -28.22 26.74 26.57
CA CYS A 39 -28.73 25.53 25.94
C CYS A 39 -30.17 25.21 26.41
N GLU A 40 -30.46 25.29 27.71
CA GLU A 40 -31.82 25.15 28.26
C GLU A 40 -32.79 26.14 27.64
N PHE A 41 -32.41 27.42 27.50
CA PHE A 41 -33.25 28.42 26.86
C PHE A 41 -33.52 28.12 25.37
N LEU A 42 -32.49 27.75 24.61
CA LEU A 42 -32.61 27.40 23.19
C LEU A 42 -33.47 26.14 22.99
N PHE A 43 -33.24 25.09 23.77
CA PHE A 43 -34.06 23.87 23.74
C PHE A 43 -35.51 24.16 24.16
N ALA A 44 -35.74 24.96 25.21
CA ALA A 44 -37.09 25.34 25.64
C ALA A 44 -37.82 26.17 24.58
N GLN A 45 -37.14 27.11 23.91
CA GLN A 45 -37.72 27.91 22.83
C GLN A 45 -38.04 27.07 21.60
N GLN A 46 -37.17 26.11 21.24
CA GLN A 46 -37.35 25.22 20.10
C GLN A 46 -38.43 24.15 20.38
N LEU A 47 -38.51 23.64 21.61
CA LEU A 47 -39.58 22.76 22.08
C LEU A 47 -40.94 23.47 22.12
N ARG A 48 -40.99 24.73 22.59
CA ARG A 48 -42.23 25.52 22.59
C ARG A 48 -42.72 25.80 21.18
N ARG A 49 -41.82 26.09 20.24
CA ARG A 49 -42.15 26.24 18.81
C ARG A 49 -42.65 24.93 18.19
N SER A 50 -42.00 23.79 18.46
CA SER A 50 -42.46 22.51 17.92
C SER A 50 -43.78 22.04 18.53
N GLN A 51 -44.05 22.32 19.82
CA GLN A 51 -45.35 22.13 20.46
C GLN A 51 -46.44 23.00 19.82
N GLN A 52 -46.18 24.28 19.58
CA GLN A 52 -47.13 25.18 18.90
C GLN A 52 -47.45 24.72 17.48
N ILE A 53 -46.43 24.33 16.72
CA ILE A 53 -46.59 23.75 15.37
C ILE A 53 -47.41 22.46 15.45
N PHE A 54 -47.05 21.52 16.33
CA PHE A 54 -47.76 20.25 16.48
C PHE A 54 -49.23 20.43 16.85
N ALA A 55 -49.53 21.32 17.81
CA ALA A 55 -50.91 21.65 18.18
C ALA A 55 -51.70 22.28 17.00
N HIS A 56 -51.05 23.09 16.17
CA HIS A 56 -51.69 23.71 15.02
C HIS A 56 -51.99 22.70 13.90
N TYR A 57 -51.07 21.77 13.60
CA TYR A 57 -51.28 20.68 12.64
C TYR A 57 -52.28 19.62 13.15
N ALA A 58 -52.27 19.31 14.45
CA ALA A 58 -53.24 18.41 15.07
C ALA A 58 -54.68 18.96 15.03
N LYS A 59 -54.86 20.28 14.86
CA LYS A 59 -56.17 20.92 14.64
C LYS A 59 -56.59 20.96 13.16
N ILE A 60 -55.69 20.66 12.23
CA ILE A 60 -55.92 20.76 10.76
C ILE A 60 -56.13 19.39 10.11
N TRP A 61 -55.62 18.29 10.69
CA TRP A 61 -55.76 16.95 10.15
C TRP A 61 -56.78 16.07 10.88
N GLU A 62 -57.57 15.30 10.11
CA GLU A 62 -58.38 14.21 10.65
C GLU A 62 -57.53 13.20 11.43
N GLU A 63 -58.15 12.56 12.43
CA GLU A 63 -57.48 11.64 13.36
C GLU A 63 -56.80 10.43 12.69
N ARG A 64 -57.13 10.13 11.42
CA ARG A 64 -56.52 9.06 10.63
C ARG A 64 -55.13 9.47 10.11
N ALA A 65 -54.99 10.67 9.58
CA ALA A 65 -53.72 11.21 9.10
C ALA A 65 -52.74 11.44 10.27
N LEU A 66 -53.21 11.99 11.39
CA LEU A 66 -52.38 12.18 12.58
C LEU A 66 -51.88 10.85 13.15
N ARG A 67 -52.72 9.80 13.20
CA ARG A 67 -52.30 8.46 13.66
C ARG A 67 -51.27 7.83 12.74
N GLU A 68 -51.41 7.94 11.42
CA GLU A 68 -50.41 7.40 10.48
C GLU A 68 -49.08 8.17 10.53
N LEU A 69 -49.12 9.51 10.64
CA LEU A 69 -47.91 10.32 10.85
C LEU A 69 -47.21 9.93 12.16
N LEU A 70 -47.94 9.84 13.27
CA LEU A 70 -47.39 9.42 14.56
C LEU A 70 -46.87 7.98 14.53
N ARG A 71 -47.48 7.08 13.76
CA ARG A 71 -47.01 5.69 13.59
C ARG A 71 -45.69 5.65 12.81
N ARG A 72 -45.55 6.45 11.75
CA ARG A 72 -44.29 6.63 11.01
C ARG A 72 -43.22 7.28 11.88
N PHE A 73 -43.55 8.38 12.55
CA PHE A 73 -42.62 9.11 13.42
C PHE A 73 -42.14 8.24 14.59
N ARG A 74 -43.05 7.53 15.27
CA ARG A 74 -42.69 6.53 16.30
C ARG A 74 -41.83 5.39 15.73
N GLY A 75 -42.13 4.90 14.53
CA GLY A 75 -41.31 3.90 13.85
C GLY A 75 -39.90 4.38 13.52
N GLN A 76 -39.75 5.66 13.16
CA GLN A 76 -38.47 6.30 12.86
C GLN A 76 -37.69 6.61 14.15
N VAL A 77 -38.34 7.21 15.15
CA VAL A 77 -37.78 7.44 16.49
C VAL A 77 -37.37 6.13 17.15
N GLN A 78 -38.13 5.03 17.04
CA GLN A 78 -37.76 3.74 17.63
C GLN A 78 -36.55 3.08 16.93
N ARG A 79 -36.29 3.38 15.65
CA ARG A 79 -35.06 2.98 14.95
C ARG A 79 -33.86 3.81 15.43
N HIS A 80 -34.00 5.13 15.53
CA HIS A 80 -32.93 6.01 16.01
C HIS A 80 -32.66 5.86 17.52
N ALA A 81 -33.67 5.63 18.36
CA ALA A 81 -33.54 5.51 19.80
C ALA A 81 -32.63 4.34 20.22
N LYS A 82 -32.62 3.24 19.46
CA LYS A 82 -31.65 2.14 19.66
C LYS A 82 -30.20 2.57 19.46
N GLY A 83 -29.93 3.66 18.74
CA GLY A 83 -28.61 4.28 18.58
C GLY A 83 -28.35 5.51 19.47
N PHE A 84 -29.34 6.01 20.22
CA PHE A 84 -29.22 7.20 21.07
C PHE A 84 -29.03 6.91 22.57
N ILE A 85 -29.01 5.64 22.98
CA ILE A 85 -28.82 5.23 24.39
C ILE A 85 -27.34 5.12 24.77
N LEU A 86 -26.42 5.04 23.80
CA LEU A 86 -24.98 5.16 24.10
C LEU A 86 -24.56 6.63 24.28
N SER A 87 -23.71 6.85 25.28
CA SER A 87 -23.17 8.13 25.71
C SER A 87 -22.56 8.94 24.56
N SER A 88 -22.63 10.27 24.63
CA SER A 88 -22.04 11.19 23.64
C SER A 88 -20.52 11.04 23.45
N ALA A 89 -19.82 10.32 24.34
CA ALA A 89 -18.42 9.96 24.17
C ALA A 89 -18.17 8.91 23.07
N THR A 90 -19.09 7.98 22.81
CA THR A 90 -18.87 6.84 21.88
C THR A 90 -19.06 7.19 20.40
N LEU A 91 -19.54 8.39 20.08
CA LEU A 91 -19.75 8.84 18.68
C LEU A 91 -18.48 9.38 17.99
N LEU A 92 -17.33 9.39 18.69
CA LEU A 92 -16.05 9.91 18.17
C LEU A 92 -14.97 8.83 17.99
N THR A 93 -15.21 7.61 18.49
CA THR A 93 -14.32 6.45 18.35
C THR A 93 -14.70 5.62 17.14
N PHE A 94 -13.71 5.10 16.41
CA PHE A 94 -13.93 4.13 15.33
C PHE A 94 -14.24 2.74 15.92
N ASP A 95 -15.22 2.05 15.33
CA ASP A 95 -15.73 0.76 15.81
C ASP A 95 -14.93 -0.39 15.18
N TRP A 96 -13.75 -0.66 15.75
CA TRP A 96 -12.87 -1.74 15.27
C TRP A 96 -13.53 -3.12 15.33
N GLU A 97 -14.35 -3.43 16.34
CA GLU A 97 -15.00 -4.74 16.43
C GLU A 97 -15.98 -5.00 15.29
N ARG A 98 -16.60 -3.95 14.74
CA ARG A 98 -17.52 -4.06 13.59
C ARG A 98 -16.85 -3.89 12.24
N GLU A 99 -15.84 -3.02 12.12
CA GLU A 99 -15.25 -2.64 10.83
C GLU A 99 -13.90 -3.36 10.54
N ARG A 100 -13.45 -4.27 11.43
CA ARG A 100 -12.29 -5.16 11.22
C ARG A 100 -12.55 -6.16 10.10
N ILE A 101 -11.58 -6.32 9.21
CA ILE A 101 -11.65 -7.27 8.09
C ILE A 101 -11.34 -8.68 8.64
N GLU A 102 -12.36 -9.51 8.84
CA GLU A 102 -12.19 -10.92 9.23
C GLU A 102 -11.62 -11.77 8.09
N LEU A 103 -10.75 -12.73 8.39
CA LEU A 103 -10.15 -13.63 7.40
C LEU A 103 -11.22 -14.41 6.62
N ALA A 104 -12.22 -14.97 7.32
CA ALA A 104 -13.33 -15.69 6.71
C ALA A 104 -14.17 -14.84 5.73
N SER A 105 -14.11 -13.49 5.83
CA SER A 105 -14.79 -12.59 4.89
C SER A 105 -14.03 -12.36 3.57
N VAL A 106 -12.84 -12.94 3.44
CA VAL A 106 -11.91 -12.73 2.31
C VAL A 106 -11.11 -13.99 1.91
N GLU A 107 -11.23 -15.12 2.60
CA GLU A 107 -10.41 -16.31 2.37
C GLU A 107 -10.49 -16.84 0.93
N ASP A 108 -11.67 -16.79 0.30
CA ASP A 108 -11.87 -17.15 -1.12
C ASP A 108 -10.92 -16.38 -2.08
N HIS A 109 -10.47 -15.19 -1.69
CA HIS A 109 -9.55 -14.37 -2.48
C HIS A 109 -8.09 -14.82 -2.34
N MET A 110 -7.72 -15.66 -1.35
CA MET A 110 -6.37 -16.25 -1.28
C MET A 110 -6.08 -17.14 -2.50
N ASP A 111 -7.12 -17.75 -3.06
CA ASP A 111 -7.03 -18.67 -4.21
C ASP A 111 -7.23 -17.97 -5.57
N ASP A 112 -7.11 -16.64 -5.64
CA ASP A 112 -7.30 -15.86 -6.88
C ASP A 112 -6.31 -16.25 -8.00
N PHE A 113 -5.21 -16.93 -7.66
CA PHE A 113 -4.32 -17.59 -8.63
C PHE A 113 -4.96 -18.79 -9.34
N GLN A 114 -5.74 -19.62 -8.62
CA GLN A 114 -6.48 -20.74 -9.21
C GLN A 114 -7.58 -20.21 -10.15
N PHE A 115 -8.25 -19.13 -9.74
CA PHE A 115 -9.19 -18.39 -10.57
C PHE A 115 -8.51 -17.82 -11.82
N LEU A 116 -7.32 -17.22 -11.67
CA LEU A 116 -6.54 -16.64 -12.76
C LEU A 116 -6.14 -17.67 -13.82
N GLU A 117 -5.68 -18.86 -13.42
CA GLU A 117 -5.32 -19.93 -14.36
C GLU A 117 -6.51 -20.30 -15.26
N ARG A 118 -7.69 -20.49 -14.67
CA ARG A 118 -8.92 -20.78 -15.43
C ARG A 118 -9.38 -19.58 -16.27
N LEU A 119 -9.31 -18.38 -15.72
CA LEU A 119 -9.63 -17.13 -16.41
C LEU A 119 -8.78 -16.95 -17.68
N GLN A 120 -7.47 -17.17 -17.60
CA GLN A 120 -6.58 -17.10 -18.75
C GLN A 120 -7.00 -18.09 -19.84
N MET A 121 -7.26 -19.35 -19.49
CA MET A 121 -7.64 -20.40 -20.44
C MET A 121 -8.93 -20.08 -21.20
N GLU A 122 -9.98 -19.58 -20.53
CA GLU A 122 -11.25 -19.26 -21.21
C GLU A 122 -11.17 -17.95 -22.01
N THR A 123 -10.58 -16.91 -21.42
CA THR A 123 -10.64 -15.55 -21.98
C THR A 123 -9.53 -15.24 -22.99
N ILE A 124 -8.31 -15.76 -22.82
CA ILE A 124 -7.16 -15.41 -23.68
C ILE A 124 -6.89 -16.46 -24.76
N TYR A 125 -7.04 -17.75 -24.51
CA TYR A 125 -6.65 -18.79 -25.47
C TYR A 125 -7.76 -19.15 -26.45
N CYS A 126 -7.41 -19.41 -27.72
CA CYS A 126 -8.37 -19.75 -28.76
C CYS A 126 -8.80 -21.22 -28.67
N LYS A 127 -10.07 -21.49 -28.35
CA LYS A 127 -10.60 -22.87 -28.23
C LYS A 127 -10.44 -23.77 -29.47
N ARG A 128 -10.10 -23.21 -30.65
CA ARG A 128 -9.89 -23.98 -31.90
C ARG A 128 -8.43 -24.37 -32.17
N CYS A 129 -7.47 -23.58 -31.69
CA CYS A 129 -6.06 -23.74 -32.07
C CYS A 129 -5.06 -23.47 -30.94
N GLU A 130 -5.57 -23.22 -29.73
CA GLU A 130 -4.85 -23.08 -28.45
C GLU A 130 -3.79 -21.96 -28.41
N LYS A 131 -3.72 -21.14 -29.47
CA LYS A 131 -2.89 -19.94 -29.55
C LYS A 131 -3.55 -18.74 -28.86
N ARG A 132 -2.71 -17.83 -28.36
CA ARG A 132 -3.10 -16.57 -27.70
C ARG A 132 -3.98 -15.73 -28.64
N LYS A 133 -5.14 -15.25 -28.17
CA LYS A 133 -5.91 -14.20 -28.88
C LYS A 133 -5.12 -12.89 -28.82
N LEU A 134 -5.28 -12.04 -29.83
CA LEU A 134 -4.74 -10.67 -29.78
C LEU A 134 -5.64 -9.82 -28.88
N ILE A 135 -5.09 -9.24 -27.81
CA ILE A 135 -5.84 -8.42 -26.85
C ILE A 135 -5.84 -6.95 -27.31
N ASP A 136 -4.77 -6.20 -27.04
CA ASP A 136 -4.68 -4.78 -27.42
C ASP A 136 -3.40 -4.42 -28.20
N CYS A 137 -2.32 -5.20 -28.05
CA CYS A 137 -1.07 -5.09 -28.78
C CYS A 137 -0.42 -6.49 -28.95
N ARG A 138 0.69 -6.59 -29.68
CA ARG A 138 1.48 -7.83 -29.79
C ARG A 138 2.66 -7.81 -28.84
N VAL A 139 2.76 -8.83 -28.00
CA VAL A 139 3.93 -9.11 -27.15
C VAL A 139 4.97 -9.90 -27.94
N GLU A 140 6.24 -9.53 -27.75
CA GLU A 140 7.41 -10.21 -28.29
C GLU A 140 7.46 -11.69 -27.84
N GLY A 141 7.75 -12.60 -28.78
CA GLY A 141 7.81 -14.04 -28.52
C GLY A 141 6.46 -14.78 -28.47
N VAL A 142 5.32 -14.07 -28.56
CA VAL A 142 3.99 -14.70 -28.50
C VAL A 142 3.46 -15.07 -29.90
N HIS A 143 3.16 -16.35 -30.10
CA HIS A 143 2.49 -16.84 -31.31
C HIS A 143 0.97 -16.68 -31.22
N TYR A 144 0.46 -15.62 -31.82
CA TYR A 144 -0.97 -15.30 -31.83
C TYR A 144 -1.81 -16.20 -32.75
N CYS A 145 -3.11 -16.27 -32.44
CA CYS A 145 -4.14 -16.97 -33.19
C CYS A 145 -4.42 -16.30 -34.55
N CYS A 146 -4.59 -17.13 -35.59
CA CYS A 146 -4.97 -16.71 -36.96
C CYS A 146 -6.33 -17.28 -37.40
N CYS A 147 -7.19 -17.73 -36.47
CA CYS A 147 -8.51 -18.26 -36.82
C CYS A 147 -9.47 -17.15 -37.26
N PRO A 148 -10.39 -17.41 -38.22
CA PRO A 148 -11.44 -16.47 -38.59
C PRO A 148 -12.32 -16.06 -37.39
N LYS A 149 -12.64 -14.78 -37.29
CA LYS A 149 -13.36 -14.19 -36.14
C LYS A 149 -14.71 -14.86 -35.86
N ASN A 150 -15.51 -15.07 -36.90
CA ASN A 150 -16.79 -15.78 -36.82
C ASN A 150 -16.65 -17.16 -36.17
N VAL A 151 -15.57 -17.90 -36.44
CA VAL A 151 -15.33 -19.20 -35.81
C VAL A 151 -14.92 -19.06 -34.34
N THR A 152 -14.16 -18.02 -33.97
CA THR A 152 -13.85 -17.75 -32.55
C THR A 152 -15.04 -17.20 -31.75
N GLU A 153 -15.96 -16.50 -32.40
CA GLU A 153 -17.18 -15.95 -31.82
C GLU A 153 -18.25 -17.04 -31.64
N MET A 154 -18.45 -17.91 -32.65
CA MET A 154 -19.30 -19.12 -32.52
C MET A 154 -18.77 -20.13 -31.49
N LEU A 155 -17.47 -20.08 -31.16
CA LEU A 155 -16.84 -20.88 -30.11
C LEU A 155 -16.64 -20.10 -28.80
N SER A 156 -17.27 -18.93 -28.63
CA SER A 156 -17.32 -18.24 -27.32
C SER A 156 -17.94 -19.17 -26.25
N ALA A 157 -17.65 -18.92 -24.98
CA ALA A 157 -18.27 -19.67 -23.88
C ALA A 157 -19.61 -19.03 -23.52
N GLU A 158 -20.53 -19.84 -23.00
CA GLU A 158 -21.75 -19.32 -22.37
C GLU A 158 -21.39 -18.38 -21.21
N PRO A 159 -22.20 -17.33 -20.94
CA PRO A 159 -21.91 -16.35 -19.90
C PRO A 159 -21.70 -16.98 -18.51
N ASN A 160 -20.46 -16.97 -18.07
CA ASN A 160 -20.00 -17.49 -16.78
C ASN A 160 -19.09 -16.47 -16.05
N VAL A 161 -18.69 -16.81 -14.82
CA VAL A 161 -17.89 -15.94 -13.93
C VAL A 161 -16.54 -15.53 -14.53
N TYR A 162 -15.91 -16.37 -15.37
CA TYR A 162 -14.66 -16.05 -16.05
C TYR A 162 -14.89 -15.15 -17.27
N THR A 163 -15.89 -15.45 -18.10
CA THR A 163 -16.21 -14.65 -19.30
C THR A 163 -16.74 -13.25 -19.00
N ALA A 164 -17.23 -13.00 -17.79
CA ALA A 164 -17.60 -11.67 -17.32
C ALA A 164 -16.40 -10.71 -17.22
N TRP A 165 -15.17 -11.24 -17.17
CA TRP A 165 -13.92 -10.49 -17.24
C TRP A 165 -13.39 -10.46 -18.69
N GLU A 166 -13.52 -9.32 -19.37
CA GLU A 166 -12.91 -9.16 -20.70
C GLU A 166 -11.40 -8.82 -20.58
N PRO A 167 -10.50 -9.50 -21.32
CA PRO A 167 -9.10 -9.10 -21.43
C PRO A 167 -9.00 -7.70 -22.06
N TYR A 168 -8.28 -6.80 -21.39
CA TYR A 168 -8.29 -5.37 -21.71
C TYR A 168 -6.91 -4.85 -22.15
N ILE A 169 -5.82 -5.35 -21.56
CA ILE A 169 -4.44 -4.90 -21.83
C ILE A 169 -3.48 -6.07 -21.68
N GLU A 170 -2.50 -6.17 -22.58
CA GLU A 170 -1.41 -7.16 -22.51
C GLU A 170 -0.03 -6.48 -22.63
N GLN A 171 0.92 -6.86 -21.78
CA GLN A 171 2.34 -6.54 -21.92
C GLN A 171 3.21 -7.73 -21.47
N LYS A 172 4.53 -7.66 -21.70
CA LYS A 172 5.50 -8.76 -21.55
C LYS A 172 5.47 -9.50 -20.20
N ARG A 173 5.00 -8.86 -19.12
CA ARG A 173 4.81 -9.43 -17.76
C ARG A 173 3.57 -8.85 -17.04
N MET A 174 2.57 -8.42 -17.79
CA MET A 174 1.35 -7.82 -17.24
C MET A 174 0.14 -8.18 -18.10
N ILE A 175 -0.95 -8.62 -17.47
CA ILE A 175 -2.23 -8.83 -18.14
C ILE A 175 -3.31 -8.17 -17.28
N THR A 176 -4.13 -7.33 -17.89
CA THR A 176 -5.27 -6.69 -17.23
C THR A 176 -6.57 -7.14 -17.86
N TRP A 177 -7.51 -7.57 -17.03
CA TRP A 177 -8.92 -7.76 -17.36
C TRP A 177 -9.75 -6.66 -16.73
N ARG A 178 -10.97 -6.48 -17.23
CA ARG A 178 -12.01 -5.68 -16.56
C ARG A 178 -13.38 -6.34 -16.62
N GLN A 179 -14.23 -6.04 -15.65
CA GLN A 179 -15.62 -6.46 -15.58
C GLN A 179 -16.48 -5.21 -15.31
N GLU A 180 -17.55 -4.99 -16.08
CA GLU A 180 -18.48 -3.89 -15.79
C GLU A 180 -19.34 -4.25 -14.56
N ILE A 181 -19.30 -3.40 -13.54
CA ILE A 181 -20.04 -3.60 -12.27
C ILE A 181 -21.27 -2.69 -12.20
N LYS A 182 -21.18 -1.50 -12.81
CA LYS A 182 -22.27 -0.54 -13.01
C LYS A 182 -22.06 0.14 -14.37
N PRO A 183 -23.09 0.72 -15.02
CA PRO A 183 -22.93 1.36 -16.32
C PRO A 183 -21.78 2.40 -16.35
N GLY A 184 -20.72 2.12 -17.11
CA GLY A 184 -19.52 2.93 -17.23
C GLY A 184 -18.48 2.78 -16.11
N LEU A 185 -18.70 1.93 -15.11
CA LEU A 185 -17.79 1.67 -13.98
C LEU A 185 -17.37 0.20 -13.94
N PHE A 186 -16.05 -0.01 -13.96
CA PHE A 186 -15.43 -1.33 -14.11
C PHE A 186 -14.63 -1.69 -12.87
N ALA A 187 -14.73 -2.95 -12.43
CA ALA A 187 -13.69 -3.58 -11.65
C ALA A 187 -12.56 -4.02 -12.59
N TYR A 188 -11.33 -4.07 -12.08
CA TYR A 188 -10.16 -4.52 -12.82
C TYR A 188 -9.46 -5.65 -12.06
N LYS A 189 -8.96 -6.64 -12.81
CA LYS A 189 -8.09 -7.70 -12.30
C LYS A 189 -6.78 -7.62 -13.07
N VAL A 190 -5.68 -7.39 -12.37
CA VAL A 190 -4.34 -7.21 -12.94
C VAL A 190 -3.43 -8.34 -12.45
N TYR A 191 -2.83 -9.07 -13.37
CA TYR A 191 -1.74 -10.01 -13.09
C TYR A 191 -0.40 -9.39 -13.48
N VAL A 192 0.62 -9.51 -12.62
CA VAL A 192 1.97 -8.96 -12.85
C VAL A 192 3.05 -9.92 -12.31
N GLU A 193 4.21 -9.95 -12.97
CA GLU A 193 5.41 -10.69 -12.55
C GLU A 193 6.64 -9.78 -12.38
N TYR A 194 7.36 -9.93 -11.26
CA TYR A 194 8.68 -9.33 -11.03
C TYR A 194 9.68 -10.43 -10.61
N PRO A 195 10.69 -10.77 -11.44
CA PRO A 195 11.59 -11.91 -11.17
C PRO A 195 12.70 -11.63 -10.15
N ASP A 196 12.93 -10.37 -9.81
CA ASP A 196 14.16 -9.83 -9.22
C ASP A 196 13.97 -9.20 -7.83
N VAL A 197 12.73 -9.16 -7.33
CA VAL A 197 12.37 -8.69 -5.99
C VAL A 197 11.74 -9.81 -5.16
N THR A 198 11.84 -9.70 -3.84
CA THR A 198 11.25 -10.67 -2.90
C THR A 198 9.79 -10.31 -2.58
N ALA A 199 9.00 -11.27 -2.11
CA ALA A 199 7.61 -11.00 -1.69
C ALA A 199 7.56 -10.19 -0.39
N GLU A 200 8.56 -10.32 0.49
CA GLU A 200 8.71 -9.51 1.71
C GLU A 200 9.00 -8.03 1.37
N ASP A 201 9.96 -7.77 0.50
CA ASP A 201 10.29 -6.40 0.06
C ASP A 201 9.12 -5.77 -0.69
N PHE A 202 8.37 -6.56 -1.47
CA PHE A 202 7.17 -6.08 -2.16
C PHE A 202 6.03 -5.74 -1.18
N LEU A 203 5.75 -6.59 -0.19
CA LEU A 203 4.79 -6.30 0.88
C LEU A 203 5.16 -4.99 1.60
N HIS A 204 6.44 -4.78 1.92
CA HIS A 204 6.91 -3.55 2.55
C HIS A 204 6.56 -2.29 1.74
N VAL A 205 6.81 -2.29 0.43
CA VAL A 205 6.53 -1.14 -0.42
C VAL A 205 5.01 -0.88 -0.59
N GLN A 206 4.16 -1.89 -0.38
CA GLN A 206 2.70 -1.72 -0.31
C GLN A 206 2.21 -1.15 1.04
N ILE A 207 2.83 -1.55 2.16
CA ILE A 207 2.35 -1.15 3.49
C ILE A 207 2.98 0.14 4.03
N ASP A 208 4.22 0.45 3.68
CA ASP A 208 4.94 1.64 4.15
C ASP A 208 4.46 2.92 3.45
N VAL A 209 3.55 3.63 4.13
CA VAL A 209 3.01 4.94 3.74
C VAL A 209 4.09 6.01 3.58
N GLU A 210 5.12 6.00 4.44
CA GLU A 210 6.19 7.00 4.40
C GLU A 210 7.23 6.68 3.33
N TYR A 211 7.36 5.42 2.90
CA TYR A 211 8.10 5.08 1.68
C TYR A 211 7.29 5.40 0.42
N ARG A 212 5.98 5.11 0.40
CA ARG A 212 5.10 5.42 -0.75
C ARG A 212 5.18 6.89 -1.14
N LYS A 213 5.08 7.82 -0.17
CA LYS A 213 5.29 9.27 -0.37
C LYS A 213 6.58 9.69 -1.10
N LYS A 214 7.62 8.85 -1.11
CA LYS A 214 8.95 9.18 -1.68
C LYS A 214 9.09 8.79 -3.15
N TRP A 215 8.24 7.89 -3.66
CA TRP A 215 8.28 7.41 -5.04
C TRP A 215 6.96 7.61 -5.80
N ASP A 216 5.84 7.56 -5.08
CA ASP A 216 4.49 7.80 -5.60
C ASP A 216 4.22 9.31 -5.63
N ASN A 217 4.55 9.96 -6.75
CA ASN A 217 4.30 11.40 -7.02
C ASN A 217 2.81 11.77 -7.13
N THR A 218 1.92 10.86 -6.74
CA THR A 218 0.48 10.86 -7.05
C THR A 218 -0.34 10.91 -5.76
N ALA A 219 0.21 10.39 -4.67
CA ALA A 219 -0.25 10.60 -3.31
C ALA A 219 0.08 12.03 -2.83
N VAL A 220 -0.85 12.96 -3.06
CA VAL A 220 -0.78 14.35 -2.56
C VAL A 220 -0.71 14.37 -1.03
N ASN A 221 -1.46 13.46 -0.40
CA ASN A 221 -1.30 13.11 0.99
C ASN A 221 -1.62 11.62 1.20
N LEU A 222 -1.02 11.00 2.21
CA LEU A 222 -1.21 9.60 2.59
C LEU A 222 -0.90 9.47 4.08
N GLU A 223 -1.86 9.08 4.92
CA GLU A 223 -1.71 9.09 6.38
C GLU A 223 -2.34 7.85 7.01
N VAL A 224 -1.70 7.30 8.05
CA VAL A 224 -2.33 6.35 8.97
C VAL A 224 -3.10 7.15 10.01
N ILE A 225 -4.42 7.02 10.02
CA ILE A 225 -5.37 7.77 10.86
C ILE A 225 -5.72 7.03 12.16
N ASP A 226 -5.68 5.70 12.12
CA ASP A 226 -5.87 4.79 13.24
C ASP A 226 -5.22 3.42 12.98
N GLU A 227 -4.97 2.68 14.05
CA GLU A 227 -4.39 1.34 14.04
C GLU A 227 -5.16 0.45 15.03
N ASP A 228 -5.49 -0.78 14.63
CA ASP A 228 -6.19 -1.73 15.50
C ASP A 228 -5.20 -2.34 16.48
N THR A 229 -5.34 -2.03 17.77
CA THR A 229 -4.42 -2.46 18.81
C THR A 229 -4.53 -3.95 19.17
N ALA A 230 -5.44 -4.70 18.55
CA ALA A 230 -5.48 -6.15 18.69
C ALA A 230 -4.20 -6.81 18.15
N LYS A 231 -3.61 -7.74 18.92
CA LYS A 231 -2.42 -8.50 18.52
C LYS A 231 -2.69 -9.25 17.21
N GLY A 232 -1.83 -9.08 16.21
CA GLY A 232 -2.00 -9.68 14.88
C GLY A 232 -3.15 -9.07 14.05
N SER A 233 -3.64 -7.88 14.40
CA SER A 233 -4.63 -7.18 13.59
C SER A 233 -4.10 -6.87 12.20
N ASN A 234 -2.85 -6.42 12.07
CA ASN A 234 -2.25 -5.91 10.83
C ASN A 234 -3.16 -4.91 10.10
N SER A 235 -3.97 -4.14 10.86
CA SER A 235 -5.09 -3.34 10.35
C SER A 235 -4.90 -1.85 10.62
N HIS A 236 -4.96 -1.06 9.54
CA HIS A 236 -4.70 0.38 9.55
C HIS A 236 -5.82 1.13 8.83
N ILE A 237 -6.32 2.22 9.42
CA ILE A 237 -7.18 3.16 8.70
C ILE A 237 -6.29 4.14 7.94
N ILE A 238 -6.34 4.07 6.62
CA ILE A 238 -5.56 4.92 5.73
C ILE A 238 -6.44 6.04 5.18
N TYR A 239 -5.95 7.27 5.29
CA TYR A 239 -6.38 8.38 4.44
C TYR A 239 -5.43 8.49 3.24
N TRP A 240 -5.98 8.65 2.04
CA TRP A 240 -5.20 8.90 0.82
C TRP A 240 -5.85 10.00 0.00
N GLU A 241 -5.09 11.00 -0.43
CA GLU A 241 -5.50 12.01 -1.40
C GLU A 241 -4.73 11.79 -2.71
N ALA A 242 -5.42 11.30 -3.73
CA ALA A 242 -4.88 11.03 -5.05
C ALA A 242 -4.98 12.27 -5.95
N LEU A 243 -3.88 12.63 -6.60
CA LEU A 243 -3.78 13.74 -7.55
C LEU A 243 -4.60 13.44 -8.81
N TRP A 244 -5.49 14.36 -9.16
CA TRP A 244 -6.27 14.33 -10.40
C TRP A 244 -5.86 15.48 -11.34
N PRO A 245 -6.27 15.47 -12.63
CA PRO A 245 -5.92 16.54 -13.55
C PRO A 245 -6.61 17.83 -13.12
N LYS A 246 -5.94 18.98 -13.31
CA LYS A 246 -6.33 20.30 -12.76
C LYS A 246 -7.74 20.82 -13.10
N LEU A 247 -8.49 20.12 -13.96
CA LEU A 247 -9.91 20.40 -14.28
C LEU A 247 -10.89 19.68 -13.34
N PHE A 248 -10.40 18.84 -12.42
CA PHE A 248 -11.20 18.07 -11.47
C PHE A 248 -10.62 18.21 -10.05
N ALA A 249 -11.45 17.99 -9.03
CA ALA A 249 -10.97 17.83 -7.66
C ALA A 249 -10.16 16.54 -7.49
N ASN A 250 -9.15 16.59 -6.61
CA ASN A 250 -8.46 15.39 -6.11
C ASN A 250 -9.47 14.41 -5.50
N ARG A 251 -9.18 13.11 -5.59
CA ARG A 251 -10.01 12.08 -4.94
C ARG A 251 -9.42 11.76 -3.59
N ASP A 252 -10.23 11.80 -2.55
CA ASP A 252 -9.82 11.36 -1.24
C ASP A 252 -10.53 10.07 -0.80
N TYR A 253 -9.76 9.17 -0.23
CA TYR A 253 -10.18 7.84 0.18
C TYR A 253 -9.97 7.71 1.69
N VAL A 254 -10.90 7.02 2.35
CA VAL A 254 -10.70 6.48 3.69
C VAL A 254 -11.02 5.00 3.63
N TYR A 255 -10.07 4.16 4.01
CA TYR A 255 -10.19 2.70 3.93
C TYR A 255 -9.50 2.00 5.10
N ASN A 256 -10.09 0.89 5.54
CA ASN A 256 -9.41 -0.08 6.38
C ASN A 256 -8.53 -0.94 5.47
N ARG A 257 -7.23 -0.96 5.74
CA ARG A 257 -6.24 -1.84 5.10
C ARG A 257 -5.83 -2.92 6.10
N ARG A 258 -6.07 -4.20 5.77
CA ARG A 258 -5.55 -5.35 6.52
C ARG A 258 -4.66 -6.21 5.64
N PHE A 259 -3.57 -6.77 6.18
CA PHE A 259 -2.81 -7.81 5.49
C PHE A 259 -2.70 -9.13 6.26
N PHE A 260 -2.65 -10.23 5.51
CA PHE A 260 -2.58 -11.61 5.98
C PHE A 260 -1.39 -12.32 5.32
N ILE A 261 -0.78 -13.27 6.02
CA ILE A 261 0.37 -14.05 5.52
C ILE A 261 0.09 -15.54 5.76
N ASP A 262 -0.35 -16.25 4.72
CA ASP A 262 -0.51 -17.70 4.76
C ASP A 262 0.81 -18.38 4.35
N ARG A 263 1.56 -18.85 5.35
CA ARG A 263 2.82 -19.59 5.12
C ARG A 263 2.61 -20.97 4.50
N SER A 264 1.44 -21.58 4.63
CA SER A 264 1.12 -22.92 4.11
C SER A 264 0.87 -22.89 2.60
N ARG A 265 -0.02 -21.98 2.15
CA ARG A 265 -0.27 -21.71 0.72
C ARG A 265 0.89 -20.95 0.05
N ARG A 266 1.78 -20.35 0.87
CA ARG A 266 2.80 -19.37 0.47
C ARG A 266 2.18 -18.17 -0.26
N VAL A 267 1.24 -17.51 0.39
CA VAL A 267 0.51 -16.35 -0.12
C VAL A 267 0.50 -15.23 0.93
N ILE A 268 0.71 -14.00 0.48
CA ILE A 268 0.41 -12.78 1.24
C ILE A 268 -0.81 -12.14 0.59
N MET A 269 -1.81 -11.73 1.38
CA MET A 269 -2.97 -10.99 0.88
C MET A 269 -3.07 -9.63 1.56
N ILE A 270 -3.23 -8.57 0.79
CA ILE A 270 -3.52 -7.21 1.26
C ILE A 270 -4.95 -6.88 0.83
N VAL A 271 -5.80 -6.51 1.79
CA VAL A 271 -7.20 -6.15 1.57
C VAL A 271 -7.40 -4.70 1.95
N ASN A 272 -8.03 -3.93 1.08
CA ASN A 272 -8.52 -2.58 1.38
C ASN A 272 -10.04 -2.54 1.20
N LYS A 273 -10.78 -2.02 2.19
CA LYS A 273 -12.23 -1.78 2.11
C LYS A 273 -12.53 -0.35 2.57
N SER A 274 -13.30 0.42 1.80
CA SER A 274 -13.66 1.79 2.19
C SER A 274 -14.50 1.82 3.47
N VAL A 275 -14.19 2.76 4.38
CA VAL A 275 -14.87 2.93 5.66
C VAL A 275 -15.09 4.41 5.97
N GLN A 276 -15.98 4.71 6.93
CA GLN A 276 -16.17 6.06 7.45
C GLN A 276 -15.44 6.20 8.79
N HIS A 277 -14.64 7.26 8.96
CA HIS A 277 -13.84 7.46 10.17
C HIS A 277 -14.12 8.83 10.80
N PRO A 278 -14.46 8.91 12.11
CA PRO A 278 -14.81 10.18 12.75
C PRO A 278 -13.72 11.26 12.69
N LYS A 279 -12.43 10.88 12.70
CA LYS A 279 -11.31 11.82 12.57
C LYS A 279 -11.09 12.30 11.12
N CYS A 280 -11.74 11.69 10.12
CA CYS A 280 -11.53 11.96 8.70
C CYS A 280 -12.85 12.13 7.89
N PRO A 281 -13.67 13.16 8.21
CA PRO A 281 -14.84 13.53 7.39
C PRO A 281 -14.42 13.97 5.98
N ALA A 282 -15.37 14.01 5.05
CA ALA A 282 -15.13 14.51 3.69
C ALA A 282 -14.75 16.00 3.70
N LYS A 283 -13.77 16.39 2.88
CA LYS A 283 -13.25 17.77 2.82
C LYS A 283 -13.90 18.54 1.66
N PRO A 284 -14.19 19.86 1.78
CA PRO A 284 -14.86 20.62 0.71
C PRO A 284 -14.09 20.79 -0.61
N HIS A 285 -12.79 20.44 -0.65
CA HIS A 285 -11.91 20.63 -1.80
C HIS A 285 -11.51 19.32 -2.48
N THR A 286 -11.98 18.17 -1.98
CA THR A 286 -11.71 16.83 -2.52
C THR A 286 -13.03 16.12 -2.79
N GLN A 287 -13.03 15.19 -3.76
CA GLN A 287 -14.16 14.30 -3.99
C GLN A 287 -13.91 13.00 -3.23
N ARG A 288 -14.64 12.80 -2.12
CA ARG A 288 -14.60 11.55 -1.36
C ARG A 288 -15.06 10.38 -2.23
N VAL A 289 -14.24 9.34 -2.32
CA VAL A 289 -14.63 8.04 -2.87
C VAL A 289 -15.23 7.21 -1.74
N HIS A 290 -16.49 6.83 -1.90
CA HIS A 290 -17.25 6.04 -0.90
C HIS A 290 -17.37 4.55 -1.26
N GLU A 291 -17.25 4.21 -2.54
CA GLU A 291 -17.23 2.83 -3.00
C GLU A 291 -15.82 2.54 -3.52
N TYR A 292 -14.99 1.95 -2.66
CA TYR A 292 -13.66 1.46 -3.02
C TYR A 292 -13.39 0.16 -2.27
N TRP A 293 -12.85 -0.83 -2.98
CA TRP A 293 -12.26 -2.03 -2.41
C TRP A 293 -11.15 -2.56 -3.30
N SER A 294 -10.17 -3.23 -2.70
CA SER A 294 -9.14 -3.98 -3.42
C SER A 294 -8.64 -5.20 -2.66
N TYR A 295 -8.26 -6.22 -3.41
CA TYR A 295 -7.68 -7.48 -2.94
C TYR A 295 -6.40 -7.71 -3.76
N MET A 296 -5.24 -7.60 -3.11
CA MET A 296 -3.95 -7.90 -3.72
C MET A 296 -3.41 -9.21 -3.14
N VAL A 297 -3.16 -10.19 -4.00
CA VAL A 297 -2.75 -11.55 -3.65
C VAL A 297 -1.35 -11.75 -4.23
N ILE A 298 -0.36 -11.94 -3.37
CA ILE A 298 1.07 -11.90 -3.66
C ILE A 298 1.65 -13.30 -3.40
N LYS A 299 2.31 -13.89 -4.40
CA LYS A 299 2.84 -15.26 -4.36
C LYS A 299 4.31 -15.27 -4.79
N PRO A 300 5.26 -15.66 -3.91
CA PRO A 300 6.65 -15.85 -4.32
C PRO A 300 6.76 -17.07 -5.25
N THR A 301 7.72 -17.03 -6.18
CA THR A 301 8.03 -18.16 -7.07
C THR A 301 8.57 -19.36 -6.30
N THR A 302 9.27 -19.14 -5.18
CA THR A 302 9.86 -20.18 -4.33
C THR A 302 9.55 -19.96 -2.84
N ALA A 303 10.15 -18.94 -2.24
CA ALA A 303 9.98 -18.57 -0.83
C ALA A 303 9.94 -17.04 -0.66
N PHE A 304 9.32 -16.56 0.42
CA PHE A 304 9.02 -15.13 0.62
C PHE A 304 10.24 -14.20 0.59
N ASN A 305 11.40 -14.68 1.06
CA ASN A 305 12.68 -13.97 1.12
C ASN A 305 13.59 -14.20 -0.11
N LYS A 306 13.13 -14.93 -1.13
CA LYS A 306 13.89 -15.16 -2.38
C LYS A 306 13.34 -14.30 -3.52
N PRO A 307 14.17 -13.90 -4.50
CA PRO A 307 13.69 -13.19 -5.69
C PRO A 307 12.69 -14.02 -6.49
N GLY A 308 11.72 -13.32 -7.09
CA GLY A 308 10.66 -13.92 -7.88
C GLY A 308 9.33 -13.81 -7.15
N VAL A 309 8.48 -12.89 -7.61
CA VAL A 309 7.12 -12.69 -7.11
C VAL A 309 6.17 -12.47 -8.29
N SER A 310 4.99 -13.04 -8.20
CA SER A 310 3.84 -12.65 -9.00
C SER A 310 2.71 -12.19 -8.09
N PHE A 311 1.83 -11.33 -8.60
CA PHE A 311 0.65 -10.92 -7.87
C PHE A 311 -0.58 -10.73 -8.76
N VAL A 312 -1.74 -10.90 -8.14
CA VAL A 312 -3.05 -10.54 -8.69
C VAL A 312 -3.60 -9.37 -7.87
N LEU A 313 -3.99 -8.28 -8.51
CA LEU A 313 -4.71 -7.17 -7.90
C LEU A 313 -6.12 -7.12 -8.49
N THR A 314 -7.14 -7.40 -7.68
CA THR A 314 -8.55 -7.27 -8.04
C THR A 314 -9.15 -6.08 -7.30
N TYR A 315 -9.58 -5.03 -8.00
CA TYR A 315 -10.09 -3.81 -7.36
C TYR A 315 -11.24 -3.14 -8.11
N PHE A 316 -11.95 -2.25 -7.41
CA PHE A 316 -12.99 -1.37 -7.95
C PHE A 316 -12.99 -0.05 -7.18
N ASP A 317 -13.17 1.07 -7.89
CA ASP A 317 -13.47 2.38 -7.32
C ASP A 317 -14.64 3.08 -8.05
N ASN A 318 -15.40 3.90 -7.33
CA ASN A 318 -16.37 4.84 -7.90
C ASN A 318 -15.86 6.28 -7.71
N PRO A 319 -15.19 6.88 -8.71
CA PRO A 319 -14.57 8.20 -8.60
C PRO A 319 -15.58 9.37 -8.70
N GLY A 320 -16.88 9.09 -8.57
CA GLY A 320 -17.99 10.05 -8.52
C GLY A 320 -18.40 10.64 -9.87
N LEU A 321 -17.72 10.29 -10.96
CA LEU A 321 -17.97 10.80 -12.32
C LEU A 321 -17.84 9.65 -13.35
N SER A 322 -18.67 9.69 -14.39
CA SER A 322 -18.45 8.86 -15.59
C SER A 322 -17.25 9.39 -16.36
N ILE A 323 -16.21 8.56 -16.52
CA ILE A 323 -14.95 8.94 -17.18
C ILE A 323 -15.09 8.69 -18.69
N PRO A 324 -14.86 9.70 -19.56
CA PRO A 324 -14.89 9.52 -21.01
C PRO A 324 -13.98 8.39 -21.52
N LYS A 325 -14.47 7.60 -22.48
CA LYS A 325 -13.80 6.39 -22.99
C LYS A 325 -12.38 6.62 -23.55
N TYR A 326 -12.08 7.83 -24.04
CA TYR A 326 -10.72 8.19 -24.48
C TYR A 326 -9.75 8.30 -23.30
N ILE A 327 -10.20 8.79 -22.14
CA ILE A 327 -9.40 8.90 -20.92
C ILE A 327 -9.10 7.51 -20.37
N THR A 328 -10.11 6.66 -20.18
CA THR A 328 -9.88 5.30 -19.63
C THR A 328 -8.95 4.47 -20.52
N THR A 329 -9.07 4.60 -21.84
CA THR A 329 -8.16 3.97 -22.81
C THR A 329 -6.73 4.51 -22.75
N TRP A 330 -6.53 5.80 -22.44
CA TRP A 330 -5.21 6.39 -22.25
C TRP A 330 -4.56 5.95 -20.92
N VAL A 331 -5.34 5.95 -19.82
CA VAL A 331 -4.91 5.43 -18.50
C VAL A 331 -4.44 3.98 -18.62
N ALA A 332 -5.22 3.16 -19.32
CA ALA A 332 -4.90 1.78 -19.63
C ALA A 332 -3.55 1.64 -20.37
N LYS A 333 -3.38 2.32 -21.51
CA LYS A 333 -2.23 2.12 -22.40
C LYS A 333 -0.95 2.88 -22.00
N LYS A 334 -0.99 3.74 -20.98
CA LYS A 334 0.18 4.48 -20.47
C LYS A 334 0.31 4.38 -18.96
N GLN A 335 -0.65 4.95 -18.24
CA GLN A 335 -0.46 5.28 -16.83
C GLN A 335 -0.38 4.06 -15.91
N MET A 336 -1.18 3.01 -16.13
CA MET A 336 -1.06 1.76 -15.36
C MET A 336 0.29 1.07 -15.60
N PRO A 337 0.77 0.85 -16.85
CA PRO A 337 2.14 0.40 -17.12
C PRO A 337 3.25 1.26 -16.52
N ASP A 338 3.09 2.59 -16.49
CA ASP A 338 4.08 3.50 -15.89
C ASP A 338 4.07 3.43 -14.35
N PHE A 339 2.90 3.32 -13.72
CA PHE A 339 2.76 3.12 -12.27
C PHE A 339 3.34 1.78 -11.81
N LEU A 340 3.02 0.68 -12.50
CA LEU A 340 3.56 -0.65 -12.18
C LEU A 340 5.09 -0.72 -12.35
N ARG A 341 5.66 0.05 -13.29
CA ARG A 341 7.12 0.20 -13.43
C ARG A 341 7.73 1.02 -12.29
N GLN A 342 7.06 2.07 -11.84
CA GLN A 342 7.49 2.87 -10.67
C GLN A 342 7.45 2.05 -9.38
N LEU A 343 6.39 1.27 -9.17
CA LEU A 343 6.23 0.34 -8.06
C LEU A 343 7.33 -0.75 -8.06
N HIS A 344 7.61 -1.36 -9.21
CA HIS A 344 8.72 -2.31 -9.38
C HIS A 344 10.06 -1.66 -9.02
N GLN A 345 10.35 -0.49 -9.59
CA GLN A 345 11.59 0.24 -9.35
C GLN A 345 11.74 0.67 -7.88
N ALA A 346 10.63 1.04 -7.22
CA ALA A 346 10.60 1.34 -5.79
C ALA A 346 10.92 0.09 -4.96
N THR A 347 10.39 -1.08 -5.32
CA THR A 347 10.72 -2.35 -4.64
C THR A 347 12.19 -2.74 -4.83
N VAL A 348 12.73 -2.58 -6.05
CA VAL A 348 14.16 -2.77 -6.34
C VAL A 348 15.03 -1.78 -5.54
N ASN A 349 14.59 -0.53 -5.38
CA ASN A 349 15.33 0.49 -4.62
C ASN A 349 15.27 0.25 -3.11
N TYR A 350 14.12 -0.17 -2.58
CA TYR A 350 13.95 -0.60 -1.20
C TYR A 350 14.87 -1.78 -0.88
N ALA A 351 14.85 -2.84 -1.71
CA ALA A 351 15.70 -4.02 -1.52
C ALA A 351 17.21 -3.69 -1.57
N LYS A 352 17.63 -2.71 -2.39
CA LYS A 352 19.00 -2.19 -2.41
C LYS A 352 19.35 -1.43 -1.12
N ALA A 353 18.50 -0.49 -0.70
CA ALA A 353 18.71 0.31 0.51
C ALA A 353 18.72 -0.55 1.78
N LYS A 354 17.89 -1.62 1.82
CA LYS A 354 17.83 -2.60 2.92
C LYS A 354 19.18 -3.28 3.16
N ARG A 355 19.88 -3.67 2.10
CA ARG A 355 21.24 -4.26 2.14
C ARG A 355 22.36 -3.26 2.45
N GLN A 356 22.04 -1.98 2.64
CA GLN A 356 23.03 -0.91 2.88
C GLN A 356 22.88 -0.27 4.28
N ASN A 357 21.82 -0.58 5.02
CA ASN A 357 21.45 0.13 6.25
C ASN A 357 20.65 -0.77 7.21
N GLU A 358 21.22 -1.93 7.54
CA GLU A 358 20.52 -3.05 8.22
C GLU A 358 19.99 -2.66 9.61
N THR A 359 20.75 -1.87 10.37
CA THR A 359 20.47 -1.56 11.79
C THR A 359 19.09 -0.92 12.03
N ARG A 360 18.62 -0.03 11.14
CA ARG A 360 17.31 0.64 11.27
C ARG A 360 16.11 -0.21 10.82
N ILE A 361 16.37 -1.31 10.11
CA ILE A 361 15.32 -2.17 9.57
C ILE A 361 15.01 -3.29 10.56
N ILE A 362 16.01 -3.77 11.31
CA ILE A 362 15.81 -4.65 12.47
C ILE A 362 14.85 -4.00 13.48
N GLU A 363 15.06 -2.72 13.84
CA GLU A 363 14.18 -1.96 14.73
C GLU A 363 12.71 -1.89 14.23
N PHE A 364 12.49 -1.82 12.91
CA PHE A 364 11.14 -1.86 12.34
C PHE A 364 10.53 -3.26 12.46
N TRP A 365 11.27 -4.31 12.10
CA TRP A 365 10.75 -5.68 12.15
C TRP A 365 10.48 -6.14 13.57
N ASP A 366 11.39 -5.90 14.53
CA ASP A 366 11.20 -6.28 15.93
C ASP A 366 9.94 -5.64 16.54
N LYS A 367 9.65 -4.38 16.21
CA LYS A 367 8.43 -3.69 16.65
C LYS A 367 7.14 -4.37 16.15
N HIS A 368 7.20 -5.10 15.03
CA HIS A 368 6.05 -5.76 14.41
C HIS A 368 6.20 -7.30 14.34
N LYS A 369 7.16 -7.90 15.08
CA LYS A 369 7.22 -9.36 15.29
C LYS A 369 5.99 -9.77 16.11
N ASP A 370 5.28 -10.83 15.71
CA ASP A 370 4.11 -11.34 16.42
C ASP A 370 4.54 -12.08 17.70
N PRO A 371 4.13 -11.64 18.90
CA PRO A 371 4.41 -12.35 20.16
C PRO A 371 3.71 -13.71 20.32
N GLY A 372 3.21 -14.31 19.23
CA GLY A 372 2.59 -15.64 19.18
C GLY A 372 3.32 -16.62 18.25
N PHE A 373 4.41 -16.22 17.60
CA PHE A 373 5.16 -17.05 16.65
C PHE A 373 6.63 -17.14 17.07
N GLU A 374 7.16 -18.36 17.11
CA GLU A 374 8.59 -18.59 17.34
C GLU A 374 9.36 -18.37 16.02
N TYR A 375 10.05 -17.25 15.93
CA TYR A 375 10.91 -16.94 14.80
C TYR A 375 12.17 -17.81 14.88
N PRO A 376 12.62 -18.42 13.77
CA PRO A 376 13.99 -18.95 13.71
C PRO A 376 14.97 -17.85 14.14
N PRO A 377 16.05 -18.18 14.86
CA PRO A 377 17.06 -17.18 15.23
C PRO A 377 17.58 -16.50 13.97
N ASP A 378 17.82 -15.18 14.05
CA ASP A 378 18.26 -14.35 12.93
C ASP A 378 19.69 -14.76 12.48
N THR A 379 19.78 -15.82 11.68
CA THR A 379 21.02 -16.31 11.07
C THR A 379 21.52 -15.28 10.06
N LEU A 380 22.50 -14.51 10.51
CA LEU A 380 23.15 -13.44 9.75
C LEU A 380 23.51 -13.91 8.33
N LEU A 381 22.95 -13.19 7.34
CA LEU A 381 23.51 -12.99 5.99
C LEU A 381 24.26 -14.17 5.37
N GLY A 382 23.51 -15.20 4.95
CA GLY A 382 23.92 -16.04 3.82
C GLY A 382 24.38 -17.47 4.12
N TYR A 383 24.25 -17.97 5.35
CA TYR A 383 24.33 -19.41 5.61
C TYR A 383 23.02 -20.11 5.23
N SER A 384 23.12 -21.29 4.65
CA SER A 384 21.99 -22.18 4.38
C SER A 384 21.70 -23.11 5.56
N THR A 385 20.55 -23.79 5.51
CA THR A 385 20.21 -24.84 6.48
C THR A 385 21.17 -26.03 6.41
N GLU A 386 21.83 -26.25 5.27
CA GLU A 386 22.83 -27.31 5.08
C GLU A 386 24.12 -26.92 5.83
N ASP A 387 24.61 -25.69 5.63
CA ASP A 387 25.79 -25.14 6.33
C ASP A 387 25.60 -25.12 7.86
N PHE A 388 24.38 -24.84 8.36
CA PHE A 388 24.09 -24.87 9.80
C PHE A 388 24.22 -26.29 10.39
N ASN A 389 23.69 -27.30 9.70
CA ASN A 389 23.80 -28.69 10.13
C ASN A 389 25.25 -29.21 10.03
N GLU A 390 26.05 -28.69 9.10
CA GLU A 390 27.46 -29.03 8.97
C GLU A 390 28.33 -28.31 10.01
N ALA A 391 28.00 -27.06 10.36
CA ALA A 391 28.61 -26.36 11.49
C ALA A 391 28.35 -27.07 12.83
N GLN A 392 27.12 -27.53 13.11
CA GLN A 392 26.84 -28.31 14.33
C GLN A 392 27.69 -29.59 14.41
N LYS A 393 27.85 -30.33 13.30
CA LYS A 393 28.73 -31.52 13.27
C LYS A 393 30.19 -31.16 13.53
N GLN A 394 30.68 -30.07 12.95
CA GLN A 394 32.05 -29.60 13.19
C GLN A 394 32.26 -29.14 14.64
N GLU A 395 31.25 -28.55 15.29
CA GLU A 395 31.31 -28.22 16.72
C GLU A 395 31.26 -29.47 17.63
N GLU A 396 30.45 -30.48 17.30
CA GLU A 396 30.42 -31.76 18.03
C GLU A 396 31.75 -32.54 17.88
N GLU A 397 32.29 -32.66 16.65
CA GLU A 397 33.58 -33.29 16.41
C GLU A 397 34.74 -32.51 17.05
N SER A 398 34.73 -31.18 16.96
CA SER A 398 35.72 -30.31 17.63
C SER A 398 35.66 -30.49 19.15
N SER A 399 34.46 -30.53 19.74
CA SER A 399 34.25 -30.76 21.18
C SER A 399 34.81 -32.12 21.61
N LEU A 400 34.54 -33.18 20.87
CA LEU A 400 35.08 -34.53 21.13
C LEU A 400 36.61 -34.59 20.97
N GLN A 401 37.18 -33.89 19.99
CA GLN A 401 38.63 -33.77 19.81
C GLN A 401 39.30 -32.88 20.87
N GLN A 402 38.59 -31.91 21.43
CA GLN A 402 39.10 -31.03 22.50
C GLN A 402 39.04 -31.74 23.86
N VAL A 403 37.98 -32.48 24.16
CA VAL A 403 37.92 -33.37 25.34
C VAL A 403 39.03 -34.43 25.29
N ASN A 404 39.25 -35.07 24.14
CA ASN A 404 40.37 -36.01 23.98
C ASN A 404 41.75 -35.35 24.14
N ARG A 405 41.96 -34.15 23.58
CA ARG A 405 43.21 -33.38 23.80
C ARG A 405 43.43 -33.07 25.28
N ASN A 406 42.43 -32.52 25.97
CA ASN A 406 42.52 -32.18 27.39
C ASN A 406 42.83 -33.43 28.24
N TYR A 407 42.29 -34.60 27.89
CA TYR A 407 42.58 -35.87 28.59
C TYR A 407 44.01 -36.39 28.36
N VAL A 408 44.61 -36.11 27.20
CA VAL A 408 46.02 -36.44 26.89
C VAL A 408 46.97 -35.41 27.53
N GLU A 409 46.63 -34.13 27.49
CA GLU A 409 47.47 -33.02 27.98
C GLU A 409 47.54 -32.98 29.52
N ALA A 410 46.46 -33.40 30.19
CA ALA A 410 46.46 -33.66 31.64
C ALA A 410 47.34 -34.87 32.07
N LYS A 411 47.81 -35.70 31.12
CA LYS A 411 48.83 -36.74 31.39
C LYS A 411 50.26 -36.27 31.09
N SER A 412 50.46 -35.45 30.04
CA SER A 412 51.78 -34.99 29.63
C SER A 412 52.38 -33.91 30.54
N THR A 413 51.55 -33.06 31.17
CA THR A 413 51.97 -31.98 32.09
C THR A 413 52.57 -32.47 33.43
N SER A 414 52.85 -33.76 33.57
CA SER A 414 53.49 -34.38 34.73
C SER A 414 55.03 -34.39 34.71
N ASN A 415 55.69 -33.97 33.61
CA ASN A 415 57.15 -34.13 33.45
C ASN A 415 57.88 -33.00 32.68
N ALA A 416 59.16 -32.83 33.03
CA ALA A 416 60.24 -32.08 32.35
C ALA A 416 60.34 -30.55 32.50
N LEU A 417 61.55 -30.02 32.25
CA LEU A 417 62.07 -28.74 32.76
C LEU A 417 63.16 -28.13 31.81
N ALA A 418 63.29 -26.79 31.83
CA ALA A 418 64.51 -25.99 31.51
C ALA A 418 65.10 -25.89 30.06
N SER A 419 64.84 -24.73 29.39
CA SER A 419 65.83 -23.73 28.84
C SER A 419 66.95 -24.09 27.81
N PRO A 420 67.59 -23.12 27.08
CA PRO A 420 67.07 -21.89 26.45
C PRO A 420 67.71 -21.47 25.06
N SER A 421 67.11 -20.43 24.42
CA SER A 421 67.75 -19.33 23.62
C SER A 421 68.36 -19.52 22.21
N THR A 422 67.99 -18.64 21.24
CA THR A 422 68.83 -17.63 20.52
C THR A 422 67.96 -16.84 19.48
N LYS A 423 68.43 -15.72 18.88
CA LYS A 423 67.62 -14.72 18.10
C LYS A 423 68.43 -13.98 16.96
N PRO A 424 67.94 -12.95 16.21
CA PRO A 424 67.62 -13.04 14.76
C PRO A 424 68.25 -11.96 13.82
N ASN A 425 67.84 -11.87 12.52
CA ASN A 425 67.52 -10.61 11.74
C ASN A 425 67.43 -10.81 10.19
N GLY A 426 66.69 -9.93 9.45
CA GLY A 426 66.88 -9.69 7.99
C GLY A 426 65.67 -9.21 7.12
N GLU A 427 65.78 -8.01 6.51
CA GLU A 427 64.99 -7.37 5.40
C GLU A 427 65.93 -6.34 4.68
N PRO A 428 65.67 -5.62 3.53
CA PRO A 428 64.41 -5.27 2.80
C PRO A 428 64.47 -5.34 1.21
N VAL A 429 63.75 -4.47 0.46
CA VAL A 429 63.28 -4.52 -0.99
C VAL A 429 63.03 -3.05 -1.54
N PRO A 430 62.79 -2.62 -2.85
CA PRO A 430 62.84 -3.17 -4.26
C PRO A 430 63.66 -2.30 -5.31
N GLN A 431 63.58 -2.52 -6.66
CA GLN A 431 63.47 -1.45 -7.72
C GLN A 431 63.14 -1.83 -9.21
N ASN A 432 62.68 -0.81 -9.98
CA ASN A 432 62.13 -0.60 -11.38
C ASN A 432 62.77 -1.16 -12.69
N GLU A 433 62.00 -1.13 -13.84
CA GLU A 433 62.37 -0.42 -15.12
C GLU A 433 61.21 -0.14 -16.16
N LYS A 434 61.47 0.30 -17.43
CA LYS A 434 60.55 1.12 -18.31
C LYS A 434 60.53 0.87 -19.87
N GLY A 435 59.46 1.33 -20.58
CA GLY A 435 59.46 1.90 -21.97
C GLY A 435 58.49 1.28 -23.02
N ASN A 436 58.13 1.85 -24.20
CA ASN A 436 57.98 3.25 -24.69
C ASN A 436 57.14 3.32 -26.03
N HIS A 437 56.76 4.51 -26.57
CA HIS A 437 55.84 4.77 -27.75
C HIS A 437 56.59 5.30 -29.03
N PRO A 438 56.00 5.80 -30.20
CA PRO A 438 54.61 6.18 -30.62
C PRO A 438 54.15 6.05 -32.15
N CYS A 439 52.92 6.54 -32.52
CA CYS A 439 52.46 7.13 -33.83
C CYS A 439 52.29 6.26 -35.13
N ASN A 440 51.55 6.62 -36.22
CA ASN A 440 50.46 7.60 -36.58
C ASN A 440 49.78 7.23 -37.96
N GLY A 441 48.61 7.80 -38.34
CA GLY A 441 48.11 7.82 -39.76
C GLY A 441 46.59 8.04 -39.99
N THR A 442 46.18 8.68 -41.11
CA THR A 442 44.78 9.16 -41.40
C THR A 442 44.38 9.04 -42.89
N VAL A 443 43.06 9.10 -43.23
CA VAL A 443 42.42 9.88 -44.35
C VAL A 443 40.95 9.43 -44.62
N GLU A 444 40.07 10.36 -45.04
CA GLU A 444 38.64 10.16 -45.43
C GLU A 444 38.43 10.03 -46.97
N PRO A 445 37.18 9.93 -47.49
CA PRO A 445 36.48 11.17 -47.90
C PRO A 445 34.94 11.22 -47.68
N SER A 446 34.36 12.39 -47.96
CA SER A 446 32.95 12.82 -47.85
C SER A 446 31.98 12.18 -48.88
N ASP A 447 30.65 12.35 -48.90
CA ASP A 447 29.87 13.62 -48.76
C ASP A 447 28.33 13.42 -48.58
N SER A 448 27.60 14.53 -48.42
CA SER A 448 26.14 14.77 -48.46
C SER A 448 25.31 14.61 -47.17
N GLN A 449 24.65 15.71 -46.77
CA GLN A 449 23.66 15.80 -45.68
C GLN A 449 22.22 15.89 -46.23
N PRO A 450 21.22 15.53 -45.40
CA PRO A 450 19.90 16.18 -45.38
C PRO A 450 19.71 17.05 -44.11
N GLU A 451 18.90 18.10 -44.20
CA GLU A 451 18.73 19.10 -43.14
C GLU A 451 17.94 18.60 -41.90
N GLU A 452 18.50 18.79 -40.70
CA GLU A 452 17.83 18.45 -39.44
C GLU A 452 16.85 19.56 -39.01
N SER A 453 15.63 19.51 -39.56
CA SER A 453 14.55 20.44 -39.21
C SER A 453 14.03 20.22 -37.78
N THR A 454 14.52 21.02 -36.84
CA THR A 454 14.09 20.93 -35.42
C THR A 454 12.57 21.13 -35.28
N PRO A 455 11.82 20.15 -34.71
CA PRO A 455 10.38 20.30 -34.54
C PRO A 455 10.09 21.27 -33.39
N VAL A 456 9.53 22.44 -33.73
CA VAL A 456 9.10 23.46 -32.78
C VAL A 456 8.19 22.84 -31.73
N LYS A 457 8.59 22.91 -30.45
CA LYS A 457 7.76 22.52 -29.30
C LYS A 457 6.57 23.48 -29.15
N GLN A 458 5.52 23.28 -29.95
CA GLN A 458 4.21 23.83 -29.66
C GLN A 458 3.76 23.29 -28.30
N SER A 459 3.69 24.18 -27.31
CA SER A 459 3.32 23.88 -25.92
C SER A 459 1.82 23.63 -25.79
N SER A 460 1.39 22.50 -26.37
CA SER A 460 0.01 22.00 -26.30
C SER A 460 -0.50 22.01 -24.85
N TRP A 461 -1.59 22.73 -24.59
CA TRP A 461 -2.26 22.83 -23.28
C TRP A 461 -2.56 21.44 -22.68
N TRP A 462 -2.84 20.45 -23.54
CA TRP A 462 -3.03 19.05 -23.17
C TRP A 462 -1.87 18.43 -22.37
N SER A 463 -0.66 19.00 -22.43
CA SER A 463 0.48 18.62 -21.55
C SER A 463 0.14 18.66 -20.06
N TYR A 464 -0.77 19.52 -19.61
CA TYR A 464 -1.24 19.58 -18.22
C TYR A 464 -2.32 18.54 -17.86
N LEU A 465 -2.81 17.76 -18.83
CA LEU A 465 -3.72 16.63 -18.65
C LEU A 465 -2.99 15.26 -18.69
N TYR A 466 -1.85 15.17 -19.40
CA TYR A 466 -1.15 13.91 -19.73
C TYR A 466 -0.38 13.23 -18.59
N SER A 467 -0.78 13.34 -17.31
CA SER A 467 0.02 12.77 -16.21
C SER A 467 -0.73 12.15 -15.03
N TYR A 468 -2.00 12.49 -14.75
CA TYR A 468 -2.57 12.27 -13.41
C TYR A 468 -4.01 11.68 -13.37
N ILE A 469 -4.25 10.45 -13.83
CA ILE A 469 -5.54 9.72 -13.66
C ILE A 469 -5.32 8.24 -13.28
N TYR A 470 -5.29 7.93 -11.98
CA TYR A 470 -4.63 6.73 -11.44
C TYR A 470 -5.48 5.45 -11.31
N PHE A 471 -4.78 4.32 -11.40
CA PHE A 471 -5.15 3.04 -10.77
C PHE A 471 -4.82 3.09 -9.27
N VAL A 472 -5.52 2.29 -8.46
CA VAL A 472 -5.46 2.33 -6.98
C VAL A 472 -4.59 1.22 -6.40
#